data_AF-A0A924FQT4-F1
#
_entry.id   AF-A0A924FQT4-F1
#
_cell.length_a   1.000
_cell.length_b   1.000
_cell.length_c   1.000
_cell.angle_alpha   90.00
_cell.angle_beta   90.00
_cell.angle_gamma   90.00
#
_symmetry.space_group_name_H-M   'P 1'
#
loop_
_entity.id
_entity.type
_entity.pdbx_description
1 polymer ?
#
loop_
_entity_poly.entity_id
_entity_poly.type
_entity_poly.pdbx_seq_one_letter_code
_entity_poly.pdbx_strand_id
1 'polypeptide(L)' 'VGVETMAAALSEPRDAIEDIIEPFLIQCGYLQRTPRGRLLTSHAFRHLGLNEPSRDPAQIGLFGGANDE' A
#
# COMPACT_ATOMS: atom_id res chain seq x y z
N VAL A 1 -1.56 0.43 -6.46
CA VAL A 1 -2.20 1.65 -7.00
C VAL A 1 -1.27 2.85 -6.88
N GLY A 2 -1.31 3.77 -7.85
CA GLY A 2 -0.54 5.02 -7.84
C GLY A 2 -1.19 6.10 -6.98
N VAL A 3 -0.40 7.09 -6.52
CA VAL A 3 -0.91 8.17 -5.64
C VAL A 3 -1.87 9.10 -6.35
N GLU A 4 -1.60 9.39 -7.63
CA GLU A 4 -2.43 10.29 -8.43
C GLU A 4 -3.85 9.74 -8.58
N THR A 5 -3.98 8.42 -8.74
CA THR A 5 -5.28 7.74 -8.80
C THR A 5 -6.02 7.82 -7.46
N MET A 6 -5.31 7.67 -6.33
CA MET A 6 -5.92 7.78 -5.00
C MET A 6 -6.34 9.23 -4.70
N ALA A 7 -5.49 10.20 -5.04
CA ALA A 7 -5.78 11.63 -4.91
C ALA A 7 -7.04 12.01 -5.69
N ALA A 8 -7.14 11.59 -6.95
CA ALA A 8 -8.32 11.81 -7.78
C ALA A 8 -9.58 11.14 -7.20
N ALA A 9 -9.46 9.91 -6.69
CA ALA A 9 -10.60 9.18 -6.12
C ALA A 9 -11.09 9.78 -4.79
N LEU A 10 -10.18 10.31 -3.97
CA LEU A 10 -10.47 10.90 -2.66
C LEU A 10 -10.77 12.40 -2.72
N SER A 11 -10.56 13.04 -3.88
CA SER A 11 -10.60 14.52 -4.02
C SER A 11 -9.68 15.24 -3.04
N GLU A 12 -8.57 14.60 -2.68
CA GLU A 12 -7.55 15.15 -1.77
C GLU A 12 -6.27 15.46 -2.54
N PRO A 13 -5.51 16.49 -2.15
CA PRO A 13 -4.23 16.76 -2.77
C PRO A 13 -3.26 15.61 -2.47
N ARG A 14 -2.44 15.29 -3.47
CA ARG A 14 -1.39 14.26 -3.38
C ARG A 14 -0.52 14.45 -2.12
N ASP A 15 -0.14 15.69 -1.86
CA ASP A 15 0.75 16.04 -0.75
C ASP A 15 0.12 15.68 0.60
N ALA A 16 -1.20 15.88 0.78
CA ALA A 16 -1.88 15.45 2.01
C ALA A 16 -1.86 13.93 2.17
N ILE A 17 -2.00 13.18 1.07
CA ILE A 17 -1.91 11.72 1.12
C ILE A 17 -0.49 11.28 1.53
N GLU A 18 0.54 11.83 0.91
CA GLU A 18 1.92 11.37 1.13
C GLU A 18 2.54 11.86 2.44
N ASP A 19 2.17 13.06 2.88
CA ASP A 19 2.80 13.74 4.03
C ASP A 19 2.00 13.59 5.32
N ILE A 20 0.71 13.25 5.25
CA ILE A 20 -0.17 13.15 6.43
C ILE A 20 -0.80 11.76 6.54
N ILE A 21 -1.49 11.30 5.49
CA ILE A 21 -2.29 10.08 5.56
C ILE A 21 -1.41 8.82 5.58
N GLU A 22 -0.46 8.73 4.65
CA GLU A 22 0.43 7.56 4.55
C GLU A 22 1.27 7.34 5.82
N PRO A 23 1.93 8.36 6.41
CA PRO A 23 2.66 8.20 7.68
C PRO A 23 1.79 7.63 8.80
N PHE A 24 0.56 8.13 8.93
CA PHE A 24 -0.39 7.64 9.92
C PHE A 24 -0.78 6.17 9.69
N LEU A 25 -1.12 5.81 8.45
CA LEU A 25 -1.53 4.44 8.11
C LEU A 25 -0.36 3.44 8.22
N ILE A 26 0.86 3.87 7.91
CA ILE A 26 2.08 3.06 8.09
C ILE A 26 2.35 2.84 9.58
N GLN A 27 2.25 3.87 10.41
CA GLN A 27 2.42 3.76 11.87
C GLN A 27 1.39 2.83 12.50
N CYS A 28 0.14 2.87 12.02
CA CYS A 28 -0.92 1.95 12.47
C CYS A 28 -0.76 0.52 11.91
N GLY A 29 0.24 0.28 11.05
CA GLY A 29 0.47 -1.01 10.43
C GLY A 29 -0.60 -1.40 9.41
N TYR A 30 -1.30 -0.44 8.81
CA TYR A 30 -2.36 -0.66 7.82
C TYR A 30 -1.90 -0.59 6.37
N LEU A 31 -0.82 0.15 6.09
CA LEU A 31 -0.35 0.40 4.73
C LEU A 31 1.14 0.09 4.61
N GLN A 32 1.54 -0.43 3.46
CA GLN A 32 2.92 -0.66 3.08
C GLN A 32 3.21 0.00 1.72
N ARG A 33 4.32 0.76 1.65
CA ARG A 33 4.87 1.27 0.38
C ARG A 33 5.67 0.17 -0.31
N THR A 34 5.45 -0.02 -1.61
CA THR A 34 6.18 -0.98 -2.46
C THR A 34 6.60 -0.28 -3.76
N PRO A 35 7.59 -0.80 -4.50
CA PRO A 35 7.97 -0.27 -5.81
C PRO A 35 6.81 -0.24 -6.82
N ARG A 36 5.83 -1.13 -6.68
CA ARG A 36 4.63 -1.20 -7.52
C ARG A 36 3.46 -0.31 -7.04
N GLY A 37 3.66 0.41 -5.94
CA GLY A 37 2.64 1.28 -5.33
C GLY A 37 2.28 0.87 -3.91
N ARG A 38 1.04 1.14 -3.51
CA ARG A 38 0.57 0.97 -2.13
C ARG A 38 -0.17 -0.35 -1.94
N LEU A 39 0.06 -0.98 -0.81
CA LEU A 39 -0.48 -2.29 -0.47
C LEU A 39 -0.99 -2.28 0.97
N LEU A 40 -2.26 -2.67 1.17
CA LEU A 40 -2.87 -2.78 2.50
C LEU A 40 -2.33 -3.99 3.24
N THR A 41 -2.12 -3.94 4.54
CA THR A 41 -1.69 -5.12 5.31
C THR A 41 -2.87 -6.03 5.65
N SER A 42 -2.59 -7.27 6.08
CA SER A 42 -3.61 -8.19 6.61
C SER A 42 -4.36 -7.56 7.80
N HIS A 43 -3.67 -6.73 8.59
CA HIS A 43 -4.26 -5.97 9.70
C HIS A 43 -5.30 -4.95 9.21
N ALA A 44 -5.03 -4.26 8.09
CA ALA A 44 -6.00 -3.34 7.48
C ALA A 44 -7.23 -4.06 6.96
N PHE A 45 -7.08 -5.18 6.26
CA PHE A 45 -8.23 -5.97 5.80
C PHE A 45 -9.12 -6.40 6.96
N ARG A 46 -8.51 -6.87 8.07
CA ARG A 46 -9.23 -7.23 9.29
C ARG A 46 -9.94 -6.03 9.93
N HIS A 47 -9.28 -4.87 9.99
CA HIS A 47 -9.86 -3.64 10.53
C HIS A 47 -11.07 -3.16 9.70
N LEU A 48 -11.01 -3.33 8.39
CA LEU A 48 -12.08 -3.00 7.45
C LEU A 48 -13.20 -4.07 7.41
N GLY A 49 -13.05 -5.20 8.12
CA GLY A 49 -13.99 -6.32 8.05
C GLY A 49 -14.02 -7.01 6.69
N LEU A 50 -12.97 -6.86 5.88
CA LEU A 50 -12.85 -7.43 4.54
C LEU A 50 -12.08 -8.74 4.59
N ASN A 51 -12.46 -9.68 3.72
CA ASN A 51 -11.68 -10.89 3.50
C ASN A 51 -10.37 -10.52 2.81
N GLU A 52 -9.26 -10.94 3.40
CA GLU A 52 -7.95 -10.75 2.78
C GLU A 52 -7.92 -11.50 1.44
N PRO A 53 -7.57 -10.83 0.33
CA PRO A 53 -7.47 -11.51 -0.96
C PRO A 53 -6.33 -12.53 -0.90
N SER A 54 -6.52 -13.70 -1.50
CA SER A 54 -5.46 -14.69 -1.69
C SER A 54 -4.30 -14.02 -2.45
N ARG A 55 -3.26 -13.62 -1.71
CA ARG A 55 -2.08 -13.00 -2.30
C ARG A 55 -1.33 -14.06 -3.07
N ASP A 56 -1.31 -13.91 -4.39
CA ASP A 56 -0.41 -14.69 -5.21
C ASP A 56 1.04 -14.32 -4.83
N PRO A 57 1.83 -15.25 -4.27
CA PRO A 57 3.19 -14.97 -3.82
C PRO A 57 4.12 -14.53 -4.97
N ALA A 58 3.75 -14.79 -6.24
CA ALA A 58 4.52 -14.30 -7.39
C ALA A 58 4.40 -12.78 -7.56
N GLN A 59 3.34 -12.13 -7.04
CA GLN A 59 3.26 -10.66 -7.04
C GLN A 59 4.25 -9.99 -6.08
N ILE A 60 4.64 -10.69 -5.01
CA ILE A 60 5.65 -10.24 -4.02
C ILE A 60 7.06 -10.56 -4.53
N GLY A 61 7.26 -11.72 -5.16
CA GLY A 61 8.56 -12.18 -5.66
C GLY A 61 9.06 -11.53 -6.96
N LEU A 62 8.20 -10.86 -7.73
CA LEU A 62 8.58 -10.27 -9.03
C LEU A 62 9.60 -9.11 -8.92
N PHE A 63 9.82 -8.57 -7.73
CA PHE A 63 10.84 -7.54 -7.45
C PHE A 63 11.90 -7.99 -6.43
N GLY A 64 11.98 -9.29 -6.14
CA GLY A 64 13.01 -9.87 -5.28
C GLY A 64 14.30 -10.29 -6.02
N GLY A 65 14.47 -9.89 -7.28
CA GLY A 65 15.61 -10.26 -8.10
C GLY A 65 16.74 -9.23 -8.06
N ALA A 66 17.88 -9.67 -7.50
CA ALA A 66 19.25 -9.23 -7.76
C ALA A 66 19.68 -7.85 -7.21
N ASN A 67 20.05 -7.83 -5.93
CA ASN A 67 21.38 -7.31 -5.56
C ASN A 67 22.21 -8.53 -5.11
N ASP A 68 22.64 -9.33 -6.07
CA ASP A 68 23.84 -10.17 -5.90
C ASP A 68 25.04 -9.26 -6.22
N GLU A 69 25.95 -9.15 -5.25
CA GLU A 69 27.20 -8.35 -5.19
C GLU A 69 27.11 -6.83 -4.99
#